data_AF-A0AAE1SSS1-F1
#
_entry.id   AF-A0AAE1SSS1-F1
#
_cell.length_a   1.000
_cell.length_b   1.000
_cell.length_c   1.000
_cell.angle_alpha   90.00
_cell.angle_beta   90.00
_cell.angle_gamma   90.00
#
_symmetry.space_group_name_H-M   'P 1'
#
loop_
_entity.id
_entity.type
_entity.pdbx_description
1 polymer ?
#
loop_
_entity_poly.entity_id
_entity_poly.type
_entity_poly.pdbx_seq_one_letter_code
_entity_poly.pdbx_strand_id
1 'polypeptide(L)'
;MQHFVDAKLEFDARDVYEDVNRAIQYVHNSGLVHRGILADPPRYLVKNDKLLHFLRMLKDKGKKLFLLTNSPFYFVDGGMCFMLQLL
;
A
#
# COMPACT_ATOMS: atom_id res chain seq x y z
N MET A 1 -4.42 -20.70 -12.38
CA MET A 1 -4.27 -22.14 -12.70
C MET A 1 -5.61 -22.80 -12.94
N GLN A 2 -6.52 -22.83 -11.95
CA GLN A 2 -7.85 -23.46 -12.11
C GLN A 2 -8.61 -22.99 -13.37
N HIS A 3 -8.61 -21.69 -13.65
CA HIS A 3 -9.23 -21.13 -14.85
C HIS A 3 -8.72 -21.77 -16.17
N PHE A 4 -7.41 -21.98 -16.31
CA PHE A 4 -6.83 -22.61 -17.50
C PHE A 4 -7.20 -24.10 -17.59
N VAL A 5 -7.22 -24.80 -16.45
CA VAL A 5 -7.63 -26.21 -16.37
C VAL A 5 -9.10 -26.37 -16.79
N ASP A 6 -10.00 -25.57 -16.22
CA ASP A 6 -11.43 -25.62 -16.52
C ASP A 6 -11.72 -25.28 -17.99
N ALA A 7 -10.97 -24.32 -18.54
CA ALA A 7 -11.07 -23.91 -19.94
C ALA A 7 -10.33 -24.85 -20.92
N LYS A 8 -9.65 -25.90 -20.43
CA LYS A 8 -8.82 -26.81 -21.24
C LYS A 8 -7.75 -26.09 -22.07
N LEU A 9 -7.17 -25.04 -21.50
CA LEU A 9 -6.06 -24.28 -22.10
C LEU A 9 -4.74 -24.88 -21.64
N GLU A 10 -3.80 -25.05 -22.56
CA GLU A 10 -2.41 -25.35 -22.21
C GLU A 10 -1.75 -24.11 -21.60
N PHE A 11 -0.95 -24.30 -20.56
CA PHE A 11 -0.19 -23.25 -19.90
C PHE A 11 1.08 -23.82 -19.28
N ASP A 12 2.12 -22.98 -19.17
CA ASP A 12 3.25 -23.24 -18.30
C ASP A 12 3.07 -22.49 -16.97
N ALA A 13 3.29 -23.18 -15.85
CA ALA A 13 3.06 -22.60 -14.53
C ALA A 13 4.04 -21.49 -14.17
N ARG A 14 5.27 -21.55 -14.68
CA ARG A 14 6.29 -20.51 -14.48
C ARG A 14 5.89 -19.24 -15.23
N ASP A 15 5.45 -19.37 -16.47
CA ASP A 15 5.05 -18.21 -17.28
C ASP A 15 3.86 -17.48 -16.65
N VAL A 16 2.84 -18.22 -16.21
CA VAL A 16 1.69 -17.63 -15.49
C VAL A 16 2.13 -16.91 -14.22
N TYR A 17 3.08 -17.48 -13.46
CA TYR A 17 3.62 -16.83 -12.27
C TYR A 17 4.38 -15.54 -12.63
N GLU A 18 5.23 -15.57 -13.66
CA GLU A 18 5.99 -14.40 -14.09
C GLU A 18 5.07 -13.26 -14.55
N ASP A 19 4.02 -13.58 -15.32
CA ASP A 19 3.05 -12.59 -15.78
C ASP A 19 2.27 -11.96 -14.63
N VAL A 20 1.82 -12.76 -13.66
CA VAL A 20 1.16 -12.24 -12.45
C VAL A 20 2.11 -11.34 -11.66
N ASN A 21 3.36 -11.76 -11.48
CA ASN A 21 4.35 -10.95 -10.77
C ASN A 21 4.61 -9.63 -11.51
N ARG A 22 4.77 -9.65 -12.84
CA ARG A 22 4.93 -8.45 -13.66
C ARG A 22 3.74 -7.51 -13.55
N ALA A 23 2.51 -8.04 -13.55
CA ALA A 23 1.30 -7.25 -13.38
C ALA A 23 1.26 -6.57 -11.98
N ILE A 24 1.64 -7.30 -10.93
CA ILE A 24 1.75 -6.75 -9.57
C ILE A 24 2.80 -5.62 -9.55
N GLN A 25 4.00 -5.88 -10.06
CA GLN A 25 5.06 -4.86 -10.12
C GLN A 25 4.60 -3.62 -10.90
N TYR A 26 3.90 -3.80 -12.01
CA TYR A 26 3.38 -2.72 -12.83
C TYR A 26 2.40 -1.83 -12.05
N VAL A 27 1.41 -2.39 -11.36
CA VAL A 27 0.41 -1.57 -10.64
C VAL A 27 1.02 -0.80 -9.47
N HIS A 28 2.06 -1.34 -8.83
CA HIS A 28 2.83 -0.66 -7.80
C HIS A 28 3.69 0.47 -8.38
N ASN A 29 4.52 0.15 -9.39
CA ASN A 29 5.49 1.10 -9.94
C ASN A 29 4.85 2.23 -10.76
N SER A 30 3.71 1.97 -11.41
CA SER A 30 2.92 2.99 -12.13
C SER A 30 2.17 3.95 -11.20
N GLY A 31 2.12 3.65 -9.89
CA GLY A 31 1.35 4.41 -8.91
C GLY A 31 -0.17 4.31 -9.09
N LEU A 32 -0.68 3.38 -9.92
CA LEU A 32 -2.11 3.17 -10.09
C LEU A 32 -2.76 2.71 -8.79
N VAL A 33 -2.13 1.75 -8.10
CA VAL A 33 -2.63 1.27 -6.80
C VAL A 33 -2.60 2.37 -5.74
N HIS A 34 -1.54 3.18 -5.71
CA HIS A 34 -1.39 4.29 -4.76
C HIS A 34 -2.48 5.34 -4.96
N ARG A 35 -2.74 5.75 -6.21
CA ARG A 35 -3.82 6.70 -6.53
C ARG A 35 -5.20 6.12 -6.22
N GLY A 36 -5.42 4.84 -6.50
CA GLY A 36 -6.68 4.16 -6.17
C GLY A 36 -6.96 4.13 -4.67
N ILE A 37 -5.94 3.86 -3.85
CA ILE A 37 -6.05 3.90 -2.39
C ILE A 37 -6.32 5.33 -1.91
N LEU A 38 -5.61 6.33 -2.42
CA LEU A 38 -5.78 7.72 -2.01
C LEU A 38 -7.11 8.34 -2.46
N ALA A 39 -7.78 7.77 -3.47
CA ALA A 39 -9.09 8.21 -3.92
C ALA A 39 -10.23 7.80 -2.97
N ASP A 40 -10.07 6.71 -2.21
CA ASP A 40 -10.99 6.28 -1.16
C ASP A 40 -10.23 5.73 0.06
N PRO A 41 -9.49 6.59 0.81
CA PRO A 41 -8.68 6.14 1.93
C PRO A 41 -9.46 5.37 3.01
N PRO A 42 -10.70 5.75 3.42
CA PRO A 42 -11.46 5.02 4.44
C PRO A 42 -11.70 3.55 4.10
N ARG A 43 -11.77 3.20 2.81
CA ARG A 43 -11.96 1.82 2.35
C ARG A 43 -10.71 0.96 2.54
N TYR A 44 -9.52 1.55 2.46
CA TYR A 44 -8.25 0.80 2.40
C TYR A 44 -7.32 1.04 3.60
N LEU A 45 -7.46 2.16 4.30
CA LEU A 45 -6.64 2.55 5.44
C LEU A 45 -7.45 2.51 6.73
N VAL A 46 -7.01 1.68 7.67
CA VAL A 46 -7.60 1.64 9.01
C VAL A 46 -7.11 2.84 9.81
N LYS A 47 -8.02 3.74 10.16
CA LYS A 47 -7.74 4.90 11.01
C LYS A 47 -7.64 4.46 12.48
N ASN A 48 -6.58 4.89 13.16
CA ASN A 48 -6.41 4.69 14.60
C ASN A 48 -6.21 6.03 15.29
N ASP A 49 -7.24 6.49 15.99
CA ASP A 49 -7.24 7.80 16.64
C ASP A 49 -6.20 7.93 17.77
N LYS A 50 -5.63 6.82 18.25
CA LYS A 50 -4.56 6.82 19.26
C LYS A 50 -3.16 6.98 18.66
N LEU A 51 -2.99 6.81 17.34
CA LEU A 51 -1.69 6.81 16.69
C LEU A 51 -0.97 8.16 16.87
N LEU A 52 -1.66 9.27 16.59
CA LEU A 52 -1.10 10.61 16.71
C LEU A 52 -0.66 10.89 18.15
N HIS A 53 -1.50 10.55 19.13
CA HIS A 53 -1.18 10.72 20.54
C HIS A 53 0.07 9.93 20.93
N PHE A 54 0.17 8.67 20.49
CA PHE A 54 1.33 7.82 20.77
C PHE A 54 2.63 8.38 20.18
N LEU A 55 2.61 8.84 18.92
CA LEU A 55 3.78 9.43 18.27
C LEU A 55 4.22 10.73 18.97
N ARG A 56 3.27 11.58 19.41
CA ARG A 56 3.56 12.78 20.21
C ARG A 56 4.20 12.42 21.54
N MET A 57 3.63 11.48 22.28
CA MET A 57 4.18 11.02 23.57
C MET A 57 5.63 10.54 23.44
N LEU A 58 5.98 9.80 22.38
CA LEU A 58 7.36 9.38 22.13
C LEU A 58 8.29 10.58 21.89
N LYS A 59 7.86 11.54 21.07
CA LYS A 59 8.61 12.77 20.79
C LYS A 59 8.83 13.60 22.06
N ASP A 60 7.80 13.76 22.88
CA ASP A 60 7.84 14.52 24.13
C ASP A 60 8.78 13.88 25.16
N LYS A 61 8.94 12.55 25.11
CA LYS A 61 9.94 11.80 25.91
C LYS A 61 11.35 11.82 25.31
N GLY A 62 11.61 12.70 24.34
CA GLY A 62 12.94 12.90 23.74
C GLY A 62 13.34 11.83 22.70
N LYS A 63 12.40 11.01 22.21
CA LYS A 63 12.70 10.06 21.13
C LYS A 63 12.76 10.78 19.78
N LYS A 64 13.79 10.48 18.99
CA LYS A 64 13.89 10.90 17.59
C LYS A 64 13.23 9.82 16.73
N LEU A 65 12.18 10.19 16.00
CA LEU A 65 11.41 9.29 15.15
C LEU A 65 11.74 9.57 13.68
N PHE A 66 11.78 8.54 12.86
CA PHE A 66 11.88 8.64 11.41
C PHE A 66 10.98 7.57 10.77
N LEU A 67 10.58 7.80 9.52
CA LEU A 67 9.82 6.84 8.72
C LEU A 67 10.68 6.40 7.54
N LEU A 68 10.84 5.09 7.38
CA LEU A 68 11.50 4.49 6.23
C LEU A 68 10.48 3.59 5.52
N THR A 69 10.24 3.87 4.25
CA THR A 69 9.22 3.20 3.44
C THR A 69 9.67 3.09 2.00
N ASN A 70 9.26 2.01 1.33
CA ASN A 70 9.50 1.80 -0.10
C ASN A 70 8.50 2.55 -0.99
N SER A 71 7.53 3.25 -0.37
CA SER A 71 6.53 4.01 -1.08
C SER A 71 7.02 5.41 -1.46
N PRO A 72 6.53 5.97 -2.58
CA PRO A 72 6.86 7.34 -2.98
C PRO A 72 6.25 8.37 -2.01
N PHE A 73 6.89 9.53 -1.91
CA PHE A 73 6.51 10.59 -0.97
C PHE A 73 5.03 10.97 -1.04
N TYR A 74 4.47 11.20 -2.24
CA TYR A 74 3.07 11.62 -2.39
C TYR A 74 2.07 10.62 -1.78
N PHE A 75 2.37 9.32 -1.88
CA PHE A 75 1.50 8.27 -1.33
C PHE A 75 1.54 8.27 0.19
N VAL A 76 2.76 8.42 0.73
CA VAL A 76 3.00 8.48 2.16
C VAL A 76 2.36 9.72 2.75
N ASP A 77 2.58 10.89 2.14
CA ASP A 77 2.03 12.17 2.60
C ASP A 77 0.49 12.14 2.63
N GLY A 78 -0.15 11.74 1.51
CA GLY A 78 -1.60 11.61 1.44
C GLY A 78 -2.18 10.62 2.45
N GLY A 79 -1.55 9.46 2.61
CA GLY A 79 -1.96 8.45 3.60
C GLY A 79 -1.78 8.92 5.04
N MET A 80 -0.66 9.60 5.34
CA MET A 80 -0.37 10.13 6.67
C MET A 80 -1.30 11.27 7.05
N CYS A 81 -1.68 12.14 6.10
CA CYS A 81 -2.68 13.18 6.33
C CYS A 81 -4.02 12.59 6.80
N PHE A 82 -4.47 11.50 6.15
CA PHE A 82 -5.66 10.77 6.56
C PHE A 82 -5.50 10.09 7.94
N MET A 83 -4.39 9.36 8.15
CA MET A 83 -4.16 8.59 9.38
C MET A 83 -3.95 9.47 10.62
N LEU A 84 -3.34 10.65 10.47
CA LEU A 84 -2.97 11.53 11.56
C LEU A 84 -3.95 12.69 11.78
N GLN A 85 -5.11 12.71 11.12
CA GLN A 85 -6.11 13.77 11.27
C GLN A 85 -5.53 15.17 10.95
N LEU A 86 -4.67 15.26 9.93
CA LEU A 86 -4.15 16.55 9.45
C LEU A 86 -5.09 17.19 8.41
N LEU A 87 -6.22 16.53 8.13
CA LEU A 87 -7.36 16.98 7.32
C LEU A 87 -8.65 16.77 8.12
#